data_AF-G2PZR2-F1
#
_entry.id   AF-G2PZR2-F1
#
_cell.length_a   1.000
_cell.length_b   1.000
_cell.length_c   1.000
_cell.angle_alpha   90.00
_cell.angle_beta   90.00
_cell.angle_gamma   90.00
#
_symmetry.space_group_name_H-M   'P 1'
#
loop_
_entity.id
_entity.type
_entity.pdbx_description
1 polymer ?
#
loop_
_entity_poly.entity_id
_entity_poly.type
_entity_poly.pdbx_seq_one_letter_code
_entity_poly.pdbx_strand_id
1 'polypeptide(L)' 'KKKVKLDLPNKFDRSKEKLVRFLTTIRAYLCYYNDKFLDNKAKVLYIATRLEGKALRWFEPM' A
#
# COMPACT_ATOMS: atom_id res chain seq x y z
N LYS A 1 16.80 6.71 -20.20
CA LYS A 1 15.46 6.82 -19.56
C LYS A 1 15.65 7.01 -18.06
N LYS A 2 15.34 8.20 -17.49
CA LYS A 2 15.32 8.37 -16.02
C LYS A 2 14.18 7.52 -15.46
N LYS A 3 14.49 6.45 -14.73
CA LYS A 3 13.48 5.65 -14.02
C LYS A 3 12.94 6.54 -12.89
N VAL A 4 11.75 7.10 -13.07
CA VAL A 4 11.04 7.84 -12.02
C VAL A 4 10.76 6.84 -10.89
N LYS A 5 11.56 6.88 -9.82
CA LYS A 5 11.27 6.07 -8.63
C LYS A 5 10.06 6.71 -7.95
N LEU A 6 8.94 5.98 -7.88
CA LEU A 6 7.85 6.37 -6.98
C LEU A 6 8.31 6.16 -5.53
N ASP A 7 8.07 7.18 -4.70
CA ASP A 7 8.23 7.08 -3.25
C ASP A 7 7.38 5.96 -2.67
N LEU A 8 7.85 5.40 -1.56
CA LEU A 8 7.10 4.38 -0.86
C LEU A 8 5.81 4.97 -0.28
N PRO A 9 4.66 4.28 -0.41
CA PRO A 9 3.42 4.72 0.20
C PRO A 9 3.59 4.89 1.72
N ASN A 10 3.06 5.99 2.25
CA ASN A 10 3.00 6.23 3.68
C ASN A 10 2.18 5.15 4.39
N LYS A 11 2.50 4.91 5.66
CA LYS A 11 1.69 4.02 6.51
C LYS A 11 0.30 4.62 6.76
N PHE A 12 -0.68 3.74 6.99
CA PHE A 12 -2.08 4.09 7.18
C PHE A 12 -2.64 3.57 8.51
N ASP A 13 -3.11 4.48 9.35
CA ASP A 13 -3.53 4.22 10.73
C ASP A 13 -5.07 4.12 10.91
N ARG A 14 -5.85 4.29 9.82
CA ARG A 14 -7.34 4.41 9.75
C ARG A 14 -7.89 5.85 9.68
N SER A 15 -7.06 6.88 9.55
CA SER A 15 -7.55 8.25 9.36
C SER A 15 -8.36 8.42 8.06
N LYS A 16 -9.63 8.83 8.14
CA LYS A 16 -10.51 9.05 6.97
C LYS A 16 -9.92 10.05 5.98
N GLU A 17 -9.31 11.12 6.49
CA GLU A 17 -8.70 12.17 5.67
C GLU A 17 -7.51 11.66 4.85
N LYS A 18 -6.80 10.65 5.39
CA LYS A 18 -5.63 10.04 4.73
C LYS A 18 -5.98 8.87 3.84
N LEU A 19 -7.21 8.34 3.91
CA LEU A 19 -7.61 7.12 3.19
C LEU A 19 -7.52 7.30 1.68
N VAL A 20 -8.08 8.39 1.12
CA VAL A 20 -8.07 8.64 -0.33
C VAL A 20 -6.62 8.75 -0.83
N ARG A 21 -5.78 9.53 -0.11
CA ARG A 21 -4.37 9.69 -0.45
C ARG A 21 -3.61 8.36 -0.38
N PHE A 22 -3.87 7.55 0.64
CA PHE A 22 -3.28 6.23 0.79
C PHE A 22 -3.63 5.32 -0.38
N LEU A 23 -4.92 5.19 -0.72
CA LEU A 23 -5.39 4.36 -1.82
C LEU A 23 -4.83 4.80 -3.18
N THR A 24 -4.84 6.11 -3.46
CA THR A 24 -4.27 6.64 -4.71
C THR A 24 -2.77 6.35 -4.81
N THR A 25 -2.01 6.54 -3.72
CA THR A 25 -0.57 6.31 -3.70
C THR A 25 -0.22 4.83 -3.83
N ILE A 26 -0.93 3.96 -3.10
CA ILE A 26 -0.79 2.50 -3.19
C ILE A 26 -1.11 2.03 -4.62
N ARG A 27 -2.21 2.50 -5.21
CA ARG A 27 -2.59 2.12 -6.57
C ARG A 27 -1.53 2.51 -7.59
N ALA A 28 -1.03 3.75 -7.53
CA ALA A 28 0.06 4.20 -8.41
C ALA A 28 1.32 3.35 -8.25
N TYR A 29 1.70 3.03 -7.01
CA TYR A 29 2.87 2.20 -6.70
C TYR A 29 2.73 0.77 -7.26
N LEU A 30 1.58 0.13 -7.05
CA LEU A 30 1.32 -1.22 -7.54
C LEU A 30 1.29 -1.28 -9.07
N CYS A 31 0.73 -0.27 -9.73
CA CYS A 31 0.74 -0.18 -11.19
C CYS A 31 2.17 0.01 -11.73
N TYR A 32 2.96 0.89 -11.12
CA TYR A 32 4.32 1.17 -11.58
C TYR A 32 5.30 0.01 -11.35
N TYR A 33 5.14 -0.71 -10.24
CA TYR A 33 6.00 -1.85 -9.88
C TYR A 33 5.29 -3.19 -10.09
N ASN A 34 4.31 -3.27 -11.00
CA ASN A 34 3.50 -4.46 -11.20
C ASN A 34 4.34 -5.72 -11.46
N ASP A 35 5.40 -5.61 -12.28
CA ASP A 35 6.32 -6.69 -12.59
C ASP A 35 7.15 -7.20 -11.39
N LYS A 36 7.17 -6.46 -10.27
CA LYS A 36 7.85 -6.90 -9.04
C LYS A 36 6.99 -7.81 -8.16
N PHE A 37 5.70 -7.96 -8.48
CA PHE A 37 4.78 -8.79 -7.71
C PHE A 37 4.47 -10.06 -8.49
N LEU A 38 4.69 -11.21 -7.86
CA LEU A 38 4.41 -12.53 -8.43
C LEU A 38 2.92 -12.71 -8.75
N ASP A 39 2.05 -12.26 -7.85
CA ASP A 39 0.62 -12.44 -7.95
C ASP A 39 -0.15 -11.43 -7.07
N ASN A 40 -1.49 -11.49 -7.12
CA ASN A 40 -2.34 -10.56 -6.36
C ASN A 40 -2.20 -10.74 -4.84
N LYS A 41 -1.89 -11.94 -4.33
CA LYS A 41 -1.62 -12.18 -2.92
C LYS A 41 -0.38 -11.44 -2.47
N ALA A 42 0.70 -11.46 -3.26
CA ALA A 42 1.91 -10.69 -2.96
C ALA A 42 1.64 -9.18 -2.88
N LYS A 43 0.75 -8.65 -3.75
CA LYS A 43 0.31 -7.25 -3.68
C LYS A 43 -0.46 -6.96 -2.39
N VAL A 44 -1.42 -7.81 -2.04
CA VAL A 44 -2.22 -7.67 -0.81
C VAL A 44 -1.33 -7.70 0.43
N LEU A 45 -0.39 -8.66 0.51
CA LEU A 45 0.58 -8.75 1.60
C LEU A 45 1.45 -7.49 1.68
N TYR A 46 1.90 -6.95 0.55
CA TYR A 46 2.65 -5.70 0.54
C TYR A 46 1.82 -4.52 1.09
N ILE A 47 0.56 -4.40 0.68
CA ILE A 47 -0.34 -3.35 1.20
C ILE A 47 -0.53 -3.51 2.71
N ALA A 48 -0.65 -4.75 3.21
CA ALA A 48 -0.76 -5.05 4.64
C ALA A 48 0.43 -4.52 5.44
N THR A 49 1.66 -4.62 4.92
CA THR A 49 2.85 -4.04 5.57
C THR A 49 2.81 -2.51 5.72
N ARG A 50 1.90 -1.84 5.01
CA ARG A 50 1.68 -0.38 5.09
C ARG A 50 0.52 -0.02 6.01
N LEU A 51 -0.19 -0.98 6.58
CA LEU A 51 -1.18 -0.72 7.60
C LEU A 51 -0.51 -0.60 8.98
N GLU A 52 -1.04 0.26 9.82
CA GLU A 52 -0.60 0.40 11.20
C GLU A 52 -1.79 0.66 12.15
N GLY A 53 -1.53 0.58 13.45
CA GLY A 53 -2.52 0.94 14.46
C GLY A 53 -3.85 0.19 14.30
N LYS A 54 -4.95 0.94 14.23
CA LYS A 54 -6.31 0.38 14.13
C LYS A 54 -6.60 -0.27 12.78
N ALA A 55 -5.92 0.14 11.71
CA ALA A 55 -6.09 -0.46 10.40
C ALA A 55 -5.45 -1.85 10.34
N LEU A 56 -4.25 -2.00 10.91
CA LEU A 56 -3.58 -3.29 10.99
C LEU A 56 -4.37 -4.30 11.83
N ARG A 57 -4.89 -3.89 13.00
CA ARG A 57 -5.73 -4.75 13.86
C ARG A 57 -7.03 -5.22 13.20
N TRP A 58 -7.56 -4.46 12.25
CA TRP A 58 -8.74 -4.89 11.49
C TRP A 58 -8.37 -5.90 10.40
N PHE A 59 -7.19 -5.73 9.80
CA PHE A 59 -6.71 -6.59 8.72
C PHE A 59 -6.21 -7.96 9.22
N GLU A 60 -5.56 -7.98 10.38
CA GLU A 60 -5.21 -9.20 11.12
C GLU A 60 -6.08 -9.26 12.39
N PRO A 61 -7.32 -9.76 12.29
CA PRO A 61 -8.10 -10.08 13.48
C PRO A 61 -7.42 -11.27 14.16
N MET A 62 -6.65 -11.00 15.22
CA MET A 62 -6.30 -12.03 16.20
C MET A 62 -7.55 -12.48 16.95
#